data_AF-A0A434TKH1-F1
#
_entry.id   AF-A0A434TKH1-F1
#
_cell.length_a   1.000
_cell.length_b   1.000
_cell.length_c   1.000
_cell.angle_alpha   90.00
_cell.angle_beta   90.00
_cell.angle_gamma   90.00
#
_symmetry.space_group_name_H-M   'P 1'
#
loop_
_entity.id
_entity.type
_entity.pdbx_description
1 polymer ?
#
loop_
_entity_poly.entity_id
_entity_poly.type
_entity_poly.pdbx_seq_one_letter_code
_entity_poly.pdbx_strand_id
1 'polypeptide(L)'
;MTMRIPASMRTRQSLCDLIEGRLSTPAGRSELMKLATRLIVEEALEGESRDAVGRDYYEHSAEPGQGYRNGVRSGRLKTAEGFVEYSAPQVAGRDEPFRSEIREHLKGRTEALEDLAVELLARGLSVRDIEDAFRDETGRLLLSKT
;
A
#
# COMPACT_ATOMS: atom_id res chain seq x y z
N MET A 1 22.55 11.35 15.38
CA MET A 1 21.24 11.61 14.75
C MET A 1 20.98 10.49 13.76
N THR A 2 19.93 9.68 13.96
CA THR A 2 19.55 8.64 12.99
C THR A 2 19.03 9.32 11.72
N MET A 3 19.71 9.11 10.59
CA MET A 3 19.29 9.66 9.31
C MET A 3 17.89 9.12 8.98
N ARG A 4 16.90 10.02 8.85
CA ARG A 4 15.54 9.63 8.48
C ARG A 4 15.53 9.28 7.00
N ILE A 5 15.53 7.99 6.69
CA ILE A 5 15.41 7.49 5.32
C ILE A 5 13.94 7.36 4.89
N PRO A 6 13.63 7.54 3.59
CA PRO A 6 12.31 7.21 3.03
C PRO A 6 11.88 5.78 3.36
N ALA A 7 10.57 5.53 3.40
CA ALA A 7 10.04 4.20 3.69
C ALA A 7 10.33 3.22 2.56
N SER A 8 10.20 3.68 1.32
CA SER A 8 10.55 2.93 0.11
C SER A 8 11.97 2.36 0.16
N MET A 9 12.93 3.13 0.67
CA MET A 9 14.32 2.72 0.82
C MET A 9 14.47 1.55 1.80
N ARG A 10 13.73 1.56 2.92
CA ARG A 10 13.71 0.44 3.86
C ARG A 10 13.09 -0.79 3.22
N THR A 11 11.98 -0.63 2.52
CA THR A 11 11.30 -1.72 1.83
C THR A 11 12.16 -2.32 0.72
N ARG A 12 12.87 -1.48 -0.05
CA ARG A 12 13.85 -1.90 -1.07
C ARG A 12 14.96 -2.74 -0.44
N GLN A 13 15.51 -2.32 0.71
CA GLN A 13 16.51 -3.11 1.41
C GLN A 13 15.95 -4.49 1.82
N SER A 14 14.77 -4.53 2.45
CA SER A 14 14.14 -5.80 2.83
C SER A 14 13.85 -6.70 1.63
N LEU A 15 13.52 -6.13 0.47
CA LEU A 15 13.33 -6.88 -0.78
C LEU A 15 14.65 -7.49 -1.26
N CYS A 16 15.76 -6.75 -1.23
CA CYS A 16 17.08 -7.28 -1.57
C CYS A 16 17.49 -8.42 -0.65
N ASP A 17 17.36 -8.22 0.67
CA ASP A 17 17.68 -9.25 1.68
C ASP A 17 16.87 -10.54 1.46
N LEU A 18 15.60 -10.40 1.08
CA LEU A 18 14.72 -11.53 0.75
C LEU A 18 15.21 -12.31 -0.47
N ILE A 19 15.56 -11.58 -1.53
CA ILE A 19 16.03 -12.16 -2.81
C ILE A 19 17.33 -12.94 -2.59
N GLU A 20 18.23 -12.42 -1.76
CA GLU A 20 19.53 -13.04 -1.46
C GLU A 20 19.40 -14.26 -0.52
N GLY A 21 18.39 -14.32 0.34
CA GLY A 21 18.32 -15.33 1.42
C GLY A 21 17.36 -16.51 1.19
N ARG A 22 16.11 -16.27 0.76
CA ARG A 22 15.02 -17.27 0.94
C ARG A 22 13.97 -17.32 -0.18
N LEU A 23 14.25 -16.68 -1.31
CA LEU A 23 13.32 -16.50 -2.43
C LEU A 23 12.75 -17.82 -2.99
N SER A 24 13.52 -18.92 -2.92
CA SER A 24 13.14 -20.22 -3.49
C SER A 24 11.97 -20.91 -2.75
N THR A 25 11.61 -20.46 -1.55
CA THR A 25 10.52 -21.04 -0.76
C THR A 25 9.15 -20.44 -1.13
N PRO A 26 8.03 -21.19 -1.00
CA PRO A 26 6.69 -20.63 -1.17
C PRO A 26 6.42 -19.42 -0.25
N ALA A 27 6.86 -19.49 1.00
CA ALA A 27 6.78 -18.37 1.95
C ALA A 27 7.62 -17.17 1.49
N GLY A 28 8.76 -17.40 0.84
CA GLY A 28 9.59 -16.36 0.23
C GLY A 28 8.89 -15.66 -0.93
N ARG A 29 8.17 -16.39 -1.78
CA ARG A 29 7.38 -15.81 -2.88
C ARG A 29 6.20 -14.96 -2.39
N SER A 30 5.48 -15.41 -1.38
CA SER A 30 4.41 -14.61 -0.76
C SER A 30 4.96 -13.31 -0.15
N GLU A 31 6.10 -13.39 0.55
CA GLU A 31 6.77 -12.20 1.09
C GLU A 31 7.28 -11.27 -0.01
N LEU A 32 7.80 -11.80 -1.12
CA LEU A 32 8.21 -11.02 -2.28
C LEU A 32 7.04 -10.18 -2.80
N MET A 33 5.88 -10.80 -3.00
CA MET A 33 4.69 -10.11 -3.49
C MET A 33 4.25 -8.99 -2.52
N LYS A 34 4.30 -9.24 -1.20
CA LYS A 34 4.00 -8.23 -0.19
C LYS A 34 4.98 -7.06 -0.23
N LEU A 35 6.29 -7.33 -0.27
CA LEU A 35 7.32 -6.29 -0.28
C LEU A 35 7.34 -5.51 -1.59
N ALA A 36 7.17 -6.17 -2.74
CA ALA A 36 7.08 -5.51 -4.04
C ALA A 36 5.85 -4.59 -4.10
N THR A 37 4.69 -5.06 -3.65
CA THR A 37 3.48 -4.24 -3.57
C THR A 37 3.68 -3.05 -2.64
N ARG A 38 4.25 -3.27 -1.45
CA ARG A 38 4.58 -2.19 -0.50
C ARG A 38 5.50 -1.16 -1.16
N LEU A 39 6.54 -1.59 -1.86
CA LEU A 39 7.52 -0.71 -2.49
C LEU A 39 6.86 0.19 -3.53
N ILE A 40 6.04 -0.38 -4.41
CA ILE A 40 5.30 0.39 -5.44
C ILE A 40 4.43 1.47 -4.80
N VAL A 41 3.69 1.10 -3.75
CA VAL A 41 2.81 2.04 -3.03
C VAL A 41 3.63 3.14 -2.35
N GLU A 42 4.69 2.80 -1.63
CA GLU A 42 5.51 3.78 -0.90
C GLU A 42 6.24 4.74 -1.85
N GLU A 43 6.81 4.24 -2.96
CA GLU A 43 7.44 5.08 -3.98
C GLU A 43 6.43 6.05 -4.63
N ALA A 44 5.23 5.58 -4.95
CA ALA A 44 4.19 6.42 -5.55
C ALA A 44 3.76 7.55 -4.58
N LEU A 45 3.58 7.23 -3.29
CA LEU A 45 3.23 8.21 -2.26
C LEU A 45 4.36 9.19 -1.95
N GLU A 46 5.60 8.73 -1.98
CA GLU A 46 6.78 9.59 -1.83
C GLU A 46 6.96 10.50 -3.04
N GLY A 47 6.63 10.02 -4.24
CA GLY A 47 6.54 10.82 -5.47
C GLY A 47 5.49 11.92 -5.36
N GLU A 48 4.25 11.59 -5.02
CA GLU A 48 3.18 12.57 -4.82
C GLU A 48 3.54 13.61 -3.74
N SER A 49 4.19 13.18 -2.63
CA SER A 49 4.69 14.10 -1.61
C SER A 49 5.83 15.00 -2.11
N ARG A 50 6.65 14.52 -3.05
CA ARG A 50 7.71 15.31 -3.69
C ARG A 50 7.14 16.37 -4.60
N ASP A 51 6.15 16.00 -5.41
CA ASP A 51 5.46 16.93 -6.30
C ASP A 51 4.71 17.99 -5.49
N ALA A 52 4.08 17.60 -4.38
CA ALA A 52 3.35 18.52 -3.51
C ALA A 52 4.23 19.55 -2.77
N VAL A 53 5.46 19.18 -2.42
CA VAL A 53 6.41 20.07 -1.69
C VAL A 53 7.41 20.73 -2.65
N GLY A 54 7.53 20.23 -3.89
CA GLY A 54 8.41 20.78 -4.94
C GLY A 54 9.91 20.55 -4.71
N ARG A 55 10.31 19.57 -3.90
CA ARG A 55 11.73 19.31 -3.60
C ARG A 55 11.99 17.87 -3.18
N ASP A 56 13.23 17.42 -3.37
CA ASP A 56 13.68 16.11 -2.93
C ASP A 56 13.71 15.95 -1.40
N TYR A 57 13.90 14.72 -0.93
CA TYR A 57 13.77 14.38 0.49
C TYR A 57 14.80 15.09 1.39
N TYR A 58 16.02 15.31 0.87
CA TYR A 58 17.12 15.98 1.58
C TYR A 58 17.45 17.36 1.00
N GLU A 59 16.67 17.82 0.03
CA GLU A 59 16.87 19.11 -0.58
C GLU A 59 16.30 20.21 0.31
N HIS A 60 17.13 21.20 0.62
CA HIS A 60 16.71 22.40 1.33
C HIS A 60 16.15 23.40 0.32
N SER A 61 14.91 23.83 0.52
CA SER A 61 14.34 24.95 -0.25
C SER A 61 13.64 25.92 0.70
N ALA A 62 13.61 27.20 0.30
CA ALA A 62 13.07 28.31 1.07
C ALA A 62 11.80 28.91 0.43
N GLU A 63 11.16 28.22 -0.51
CA GLU A 63 9.94 28.75 -1.13
C GLU A 63 8.79 28.79 -0.11
N PRO A 64 8.25 29.98 0.21
CA PRO A 64 7.13 30.11 1.12
C PRO A 64 5.89 29.39 0.58
N GLY A 65 5.08 28.82 1.47
CA GLY A 65 3.77 28.22 1.10
C GLY A 65 3.79 26.78 0.58
N GLN A 66 4.96 26.23 0.21
CA GLN A 66 5.08 24.83 -0.28
C GLN A 66 5.05 23.76 0.83
N GLY A 67 5.12 24.20 2.10
CA GLY A 67 5.06 23.32 3.26
C GLY A 67 6.27 22.40 3.45
N TYR A 68 6.09 21.39 4.31
CA TYR A 68 7.15 20.48 4.71
C TYR A 68 6.61 19.09 5.03
N ARG A 69 7.47 18.08 4.85
CA ARG A 69 7.19 16.70 5.26
C ARG A 69 7.24 16.61 6.79
N ASN A 70 6.14 16.19 7.41
CA ASN A 70 5.97 16.16 8.85
C ASN A 70 5.57 14.75 9.35
N GLY A 71 6.49 13.81 9.22
CA GLY A 71 6.30 12.43 9.67
C GLY A 71 5.65 11.53 8.62
N VAL A 72 5.22 10.36 9.08
CA VAL A 72 4.62 9.31 8.25
C VAL A 72 3.36 8.78 8.92
N ARG A 73 2.38 8.41 8.12
CA ARG A 73 1.16 7.74 8.54
C ARG A 73 1.14 6.31 8.00
N SER A 74 0.79 5.34 8.84
CA SER A 74 0.59 3.96 8.40
C SER A 74 -0.74 3.80 7.65
N GLY A 75 -0.71 2.99 6.59
CA GLY A 75 -1.88 2.53 5.85
C GLY A 75 -1.84 1.02 5.65
N ARG A 76 -2.98 0.44 5.29
CA ARG A 76 -3.12 -1.01 5.02
C ARG A 76 -3.84 -1.22 3.70
N LEU A 77 -3.26 -2.03 2.83
CA LEU A 77 -3.83 -2.48 1.57
C LEU A 77 -4.24 -3.96 1.71
N LYS A 78 -5.45 -4.30 1.27
CA LYS A 78 -5.91 -5.70 1.21
C LYS A 78 -5.44 -6.31 -0.11
N THR A 79 -4.70 -7.41 -0.06
CA THR A 79 -4.28 -8.17 -1.24
C THR A 79 -4.58 -9.65 -1.06
N ALA A 80 -4.46 -10.42 -2.14
CA ALA A 80 -4.58 -11.88 -2.10
C ALA A 80 -3.55 -12.54 -1.17
N GLU A 81 -2.36 -11.94 -1.05
CA GLU A 81 -1.30 -12.38 -0.15
C GLU A 81 -1.55 -11.98 1.33
N GLY A 82 -2.59 -11.19 1.59
CA GLY A 82 -2.96 -10.71 2.91
C GLY A 82 -2.89 -9.19 3.04
N PHE A 83 -2.73 -8.69 4.27
CA PHE A 83 -2.57 -7.24 4.47
C PHE A 83 -1.14 -6.79 4.14
N VAL A 84 -1.03 -5.79 3.28
CA VAL A 84 0.23 -5.08 3.03
C VAL A 84 0.15 -3.74 3.75
N GLU A 85 0.90 -3.62 4.85
CA GLU A 85 1.09 -2.34 5.54
C GLU A 85 2.06 -1.47 4.77
N TYR A 86 1.81 -0.16 4.68
CA TYR A 86 2.67 0.81 3.98
C TYR A 86 2.77 2.12 4.77
N SER A 87 3.83 2.89 4.52
CA SER A 87 4.04 4.20 5.12
C SER A 87 3.78 5.32 4.11
N ALA A 88 2.90 6.26 4.46
CA ALA A 88 2.62 7.44 3.65
C ALA A 88 3.26 8.69 4.28
N PRO A 89 4.07 9.47 3.54
CA PRO A 89 4.54 10.78 4.02
C PRO A 89 3.37 11.71 4.36
N GLN A 90 3.51 12.49 5.42
CA GLN A 90 2.57 13.55 5.77
C GLN A 90 3.16 14.89 5.35
N VAL A 91 2.33 15.76 4.76
CA VAL A 91 2.73 17.12 4.38
C VAL A 91 1.91 18.12 5.19
N ALA A 92 2.59 19.13 5.74
CA ALA A 92 2.01 20.19 6.57
C ALA A 92 2.56 21.56 6.19
N GLY A 93 1.94 22.64 6.67
CA GLY A 93 2.43 24.02 6.48
C GLY A 93 2.30 24.52 5.03
N ARG A 94 1.43 23.91 4.23
CA ARG A 94 1.02 24.41 2.91
C ARG A 94 -0.15 25.38 3.07
N ASP A 95 -0.31 26.28 2.11
CA ASP A 95 -1.47 27.17 2.03
C ASP A 95 -2.78 26.38 1.85
N GLU A 96 -2.72 25.30 1.07
CA GLU A 96 -3.82 24.34 0.88
C GLU A 96 -3.53 22.99 1.57
N PRO A 97 -4.52 22.37 2.24
CA PRO A 97 -4.35 21.07 2.86
C PRO A 97 -3.96 19.99 1.84
N PHE A 98 -2.88 19.26 2.11
CA PHE A 98 -2.48 18.13 1.28
C PHE A 98 -3.36 16.90 1.55
N ARG A 99 -4.01 16.39 0.50
CA ARG A 99 -4.67 15.09 0.48
C ARG A 99 -4.03 14.24 -0.62
N SER A 100 -3.80 12.98 -0.31
CA SER A 100 -3.17 12.04 -1.22
C SER A 100 -4.23 11.38 -2.08
N GLU A 101 -4.22 11.69 -3.37
CA GLU A 101 -5.09 11.08 -4.38
C GLU A 101 -4.81 9.58 -4.47
N ILE A 102 -3.53 9.20 -4.43
CA ILE A 102 -3.12 7.79 -4.45
C ILE A 102 -3.75 7.03 -3.27
N ARG A 103 -3.73 7.58 -2.05
CA ARG A 103 -4.35 6.91 -0.89
C ARG A 103 -5.87 6.86 -0.95
N GLU A 104 -6.50 7.80 -1.63
CA GLU A 104 -7.94 7.74 -1.85
C GLU A 104 -8.32 6.57 -2.76
N HIS A 105 -7.52 6.31 -3.80
CA HIS A 105 -7.73 5.25 -4.78
C HIS A 105 -7.18 3.87 -4.37
N LEU A 106 -6.29 3.78 -3.37
CA LEU A 106 -5.79 2.49 -2.84
C LEU A 106 -6.81 1.72 -1.98
N LYS A 107 -8.04 2.20 -1.87
CA LYS A 107 -9.12 1.56 -1.12
C LYS A 107 -10.02 0.75 -2.06
N GLY A 108 -10.78 -0.18 -1.49
CA GLY A 108 -11.76 -0.96 -2.23
C GLY A 108 -11.27 -2.33 -2.67
N ARG A 109 -11.98 -2.91 -3.63
CA ARG A 109 -11.70 -4.21 -4.23
C ARG A 109 -11.25 -3.99 -5.67
N THR A 110 -10.53 -4.96 -6.22
CA THR A 110 -10.21 -4.97 -7.64
C THR A 110 -11.46 -5.29 -8.45
N GLU A 111 -11.62 -4.66 -9.61
CA GLU A 111 -12.73 -4.92 -10.56
C GLU A 111 -12.93 -6.42 -10.81
N ALA A 112 -11.85 -7.16 -11.12
CA ALA A 112 -11.90 -8.60 -11.35
C ALA A 112 -12.47 -9.42 -10.16
N LEU A 113 -12.31 -8.93 -8.92
CA LEU A 113 -12.88 -9.59 -7.73
C LEU A 113 -14.37 -9.26 -7.58
N GLU A 114 -14.79 -8.08 -7.98
CA GLU A 114 -16.20 -7.68 -8.02
C GLU A 114 -16.95 -8.45 -9.11
N ASP A 115 -16.37 -8.54 -10.31
CA ASP A 115 -16.90 -9.34 -11.42
C ASP A 115 -17.07 -10.80 -11.02
N LEU A 116 -16.05 -11.39 -10.38
CA LEU A 116 -16.12 -12.76 -9.88
C LEU A 116 -17.26 -12.94 -8.86
N ALA A 117 -17.46 -11.98 -7.96
CA ALA A 117 -18.57 -12.05 -7.00
C ALA A 117 -19.95 -12.00 -7.69
N VAL A 118 -20.10 -11.14 -8.71
CA VAL A 118 -21.33 -11.07 -9.53
C VAL A 118 -21.55 -12.38 -10.29
N GLU A 119 -20.50 -12.94 -10.86
CA GLU A 119 -20.51 -14.20 -11.59
C GLU A 119 -20.91 -15.41 -10.73
N LEU A 120 -20.47 -15.46 -9.47
CA LEU A 120 -20.86 -16.51 -8.53
C LEU A 120 -22.33 -16.38 -8.12
N LEU A 121 -22.81 -15.14 -7.91
CA LEU A 121 -24.22 -14.88 -7.63
C LEU A 121 -25.10 -15.31 -8.81
N ALA A 122 -24.69 -14.99 -10.04
CA ALA A 122 -25.40 -15.39 -11.26
C ALA A 122 -25.45 -16.91 -11.46
N ARG A 123 -24.46 -17.66 -10.96
CA ARG A 123 -24.43 -19.13 -10.94
C ARG A 123 -25.24 -19.76 -9.80
N GLY A 124 -25.90 -18.95 -8.98
CA GLY A 124 -26.81 -19.41 -7.93
C GLY A 124 -26.16 -19.66 -6.57
N LEU A 125 -24.91 -19.23 -6.35
CA LEU A 125 -24.32 -19.26 -5.01
C LEU A 125 -25.02 -18.21 -4.13
N SER A 126 -25.33 -18.57 -2.88
CA SER A 126 -25.81 -17.59 -1.92
C SER A 126 -24.66 -16.66 -1.50
N VAL A 127 -24.99 -15.47 -0.99
CA VAL A 127 -23.98 -14.55 -0.45
C VAL A 127 -23.13 -15.22 0.64
N ARG A 128 -23.72 -16.13 1.43
CA ARG A 128 -22.99 -16.88 2.46
C ARG A 128 -22.00 -17.87 1.85
N ASP A 129 -22.41 -18.60 0.81
CA ASP A 129 -21.52 -19.54 0.12
C ASP A 129 -20.35 -18.81 -0.56
N ILE A 130 -20.62 -17.60 -1.09
CA ILE A 130 -19.58 -16.74 -1.65
C ILE A 130 -18.62 -16.27 -0.54
N GLU A 131 -19.13 -15.75 0.58
CA GLU A 131 -18.29 -15.33 1.71
C GLU A 131 -17.45 -16.51 2.26
N ASP A 132 -18.04 -17.69 2.39
CA ASP A 132 -17.34 -18.90 2.84
C ASP A 132 -16.27 -19.35 1.82
N ALA A 133 -16.51 -19.22 0.52
CA ALA A 133 -15.51 -19.50 -0.51
C ALA A 133 -14.31 -18.53 -0.48
N PHE A 134 -14.53 -17.31 0.00
CA PHE A 134 -13.49 -16.29 0.18
C PHE A 134 -12.96 -16.21 1.62
N ARG A 135 -13.18 -17.24 2.45
CA ARG A 135 -12.58 -17.33 3.78
C ARG A 135 -11.17 -17.91 3.68
N ASP A 136 -10.18 -17.20 4.22
CA ASP A 136 -8.81 -17.70 4.31
C ASP A 136 -8.62 -18.69 5.48
N GLU A 137 -7.43 -19.29 5.54
CA GLU A 137 -7.02 -20.27 6.57
C GLU A 137 -7.08 -19.73 8.01
N THR A 138 -7.12 -18.41 8.18
CA THR A 138 -7.26 -17.75 9.49
C THR A 138 -8.72 -17.48 9.87
N GLY A 139 -9.67 -17.85 8.99
CA GLY A 139 -11.09 -17.59 9.16
C GLY A 139 -11.55 -16.19 8.73
N ARG A 140 -10.65 -15.39 8.14
CA ARG A 140 -10.93 -14.02 7.70
C ARG A 140 -11.57 -14.03 6.30
N LEU A 141 -12.58 -13.18 6.13
CA LEU A 141 -13.22 -12.95 4.83
C LEU A 141 -12.34 -12.04 3.95
N LEU A 142 -11.87 -12.57 2.83
CA LEU A 142 -11.18 -11.83 1.78
C LEU A 142 -12.16 -10.97 0.97
N LEU A 143 -13.39 -11.45 0.84
CA LEU A 143 -14.55 -10.74 0.32
C LEU A 143 -15.67 -10.78 1.36
N SER A 144 -16.13 -9.62 1.80
CA SER A 144 -17.30 -9.47 2.68
C SER A 144 -18.35 -8.62 1.98
N LYS A 145 -19.59 -8.59 2.46
CA LYS A 145 -20.50 -7.50 2.05
C LYS A 145 -19.86 -6.12 2.32
N THR A 146 -20.16 -5.15 1.46
CA THR A 146 -19.77 -3.75 1.63
C THR A 146 -20.78 -3.02 2.51
#